data_AF-A0A848GNP7-F1
#
_entry.id   AF-A0A848GNP7-F1
#
_cell.length_a   1.000
_cell.length_b   1.000
_cell.length_c   1.000
_cell.angle_alpha   90.00
_cell.angle_beta   90.00
_cell.angle_gamma   90.00
#
_symmetry.space_group_name_H-M   'P 1'
#
loop_
_entity.id
_entity.type
_entity.pdbx_description
1 polymer ?
#
loop_
_entity_poly.entity_id
_entity_poly.type
_entity_poly.pdbx_seq_one_letter_code
_entity_poly.pdbx_strand_id
1 'polypeptide(L)'
;MNCTFFRGLLPGLLCSIVLLAACHEGNKKTSNKQTTAKAANADSLHNKSNGEFLPTKTYVEGIVSRRKAIAQQLPGISPEAAVKLYNSLVLYVDTALAGISANESVWLDKYVNYYSEEKKKIVPPDSVQRAVDLLATAGIEPWGIGEGYTELRTVPVFYTQLFKTSLPADYRSYLQLNADEDTVLYSADAGLSVSFNQVGLRTLNWEQFLEAYPNSILSGNAKENFERYCEDYLFGEDNTPSFENWQEIGSLNQENKEEYLSFVQKHGNTRTAAIVKLFLEKVGTEKSMDNLKQDIRKEIKQAFAEHVALLPAQADFGPAQVEQLTKSVYDTVPDEVADNKVSRALDSMQYFRHDGNTYCLAAFRNEIKDGGAPAAGWVDIWIFKNSNGSWQHTAHLLNAGGGGMYGSSGYFSDLVKLGSHSTGIVISGGITHMGSNVFWDDVLAFSNDKLSSAFSLVRDNAYDNGAGTQHCSYNRWQMQPVAQEENYRLVIIAGSCLNGNLPLEKTIVPFKNGAYNIPDKFKDRGI
;
A
#
# COMPACT_ATOMS: atom_id res chain seq x y z
N MET A 1 -39.12 40.97 -4.57
CA MET A 1 -40.51 40.81 -5.09
C MET A 1 -40.46 39.78 -6.19
N ASN A 2 -41.37 38.81 -6.07
CA ASN A 2 -41.43 37.56 -6.80
C ASN A 2 -41.86 37.68 -8.27
N CYS A 3 -41.64 36.55 -8.97
CA CYS A 3 -42.42 36.03 -10.10
C CYS A 3 -42.11 36.64 -11.47
N THR A 4 -42.05 35.92 -12.60
CA THR A 4 -42.25 34.51 -13.02
C THR A 4 -41.94 34.54 -14.53
N PHE A 5 -41.14 33.64 -15.11
CA PHE A 5 -41.56 32.37 -15.74
C PHE A 5 -42.75 32.50 -16.74
N PHE A 6 -42.54 32.26 -18.05
CA PHE A 6 -43.05 31.06 -18.76
C PHE A 6 -42.70 31.00 -20.26
N ARG A 7 -42.31 29.78 -20.68
CA ARG A 7 -42.53 28.99 -21.93
C ARG A 7 -43.04 29.72 -23.19
N GLY A 8 -42.64 29.39 -24.41
CA GLY A 8 -42.01 28.18 -24.96
C GLY A 8 -42.45 27.98 -26.43
N LEU A 9 -41.89 26.95 -27.06
CA LEU A 9 -42.23 26.31 -28.35
C LEU A 9 -41.65 26.86 -29.68
N LEU A 10 -40.65 26.10 -30.17
CA LEU A 10 -40.39 25.72 -31.58
C LEU A 10 -41.57 24.90 -32.17
N PRO A 11 -41.67 24.55 -33.49
CA PRO A 11 -40.61 24.26 -34.51
C PRO A 11 -40.96 24.82 -35.93
N GLY A 12 -40.23 24.71 -37.04
CA GLY A 12 -38.98 24.08 -37.49
C GLY A 12 -38.93 24.17 -39.05
N LEU A 13 -37.80 23.74 -39.62
CA LEU A 13 -37.60 23.18 -40.98
C LEU A 13 -37.00 24.02 -42.14
N LEU A 14 -35.93 23.43 -42.73
CA LEU A 14 -35.28 23.56 -44.07
C LEU A 14 -34.41 24.80 -44.38
N CYS A 15 -33.28 24.74 -45.11
CA CYS A 15 -32.29 23.72 -45.52
C CYS A 15 -31.23 24.44 -46.38
N SER A 16 -30.05 23.81 -46.54
CA SER A 16 -28.97 24.04 -47.55
C SER A 16 -27.80 24.95 -47.09
N ILE A 17 -26.56 24.47 -46.83
CA ILE A 17 -25.53 23.82 -47.70
C ILE A 17 -24.90 24.86 -48.66
N VAL A 18 -23.58 25.11 -48.84
CA VAL A 18 -22.26 24.59 -48.37
C VAL A 18 -21.16 25.48 -49.03
N LEU A 19 -19.91 25.43 -48.52
CA LEU A 19 -18.58 25.55 -49.21
C LEU A 19 -17.52 26.53 -48.63
N LEU A 20 -16.59 25.88 -47.93
CA LEU A 20 -15.12 26.04 -47.82
C LEU A 20 -14.38 26.95 -48.82
N ALA A 21 -13.36 27.65 -48.31
CA ALA A 21 -12.01 27.67 -48.88
C ALA A 21 -10.97 28.15 -47.86
N ALA A 22 -9.88 27.40 -47.72
CA ALA A 22 -8.66 27.77 -47.02
C ALA A 22 -7.49 27.80 -48.02
N CYS A 23 -6.50 28.66 -47.73
CA CYS A 23 -5.06 28.66 -48.09
C CYS A 23 -4.58 30.11 -48.34
N HIS A 24 -3.34 30.54 -48.15
CA HIS A 24 -2.26 30.29 -47.18
C HIS A 24 -1.22 31.41 -47.48
N GLU A 25 -0.58 31.92 -46.43
CA GLU A 25 0.75 32.56 -46.38
C GLU A 25 1.14 33.83 -47.14
N GLY A 26 1.65 34.77 -46.33
CA GLY A 26 2.70 35.69 -46.72
C GLY A 26 2.88 36.83 -45.72
N ASN A 27 3.60 36.63 -44.60
CA ASN A 27 4.52 37.67 -44.09
C ASN A 27 5.40 37.26 -42.91
N LYS A 28 6.67 37.67 -42.98
CA LYS A 28 7.68 37.58 -41.91
C LYS A 28 7.75 38.89 -41.10
N LYS A 29 7.75 38.68 -39.77
CA LYS A 29 8.49 39.38 -38.69
C LYS A 29 8.16 40.85 -38.36
N THR A 30 7.64 41.02 -37.14
CA THR A 30 8.28 41.86 -36.10
C THR A 30 8.14 41.21 -34.73
N SER A 31 9.23 41.22 -33.98
CA SER A 31 9.46 40.49 -32.74
C SER A 31 8.96 41.28 -31.53
N ASN A 32 8.25 40.63 -30.61
CA ASN A 32 8.24 41.05 -29.20
C ASN A 32 8.47 39.81 -28.32
N LYS A 33 9.63 39.77 -27.65
CA LYS A 33 10.01 38.70 -26.71
C LYS A 33 9.26 38.90 -25.41
N GLN A 34 8.31 38.02 -25.13
CA GLN A 34 7.80 37.77 -23.78
C GLN A 34 8.27 36.35 -23.41
N THR A 35 9.24 36.26 -22.52
CA THR A 35 9.75 35.01 -21.96
C THR A 35 8.69 34.37 -21.07
N THR A 36 7.89 33.48 -21.64
CA THR A 36 7.10 32.50 -20.90
C THR A 36 8.01 31.35 -20.51
N ALA A 37 8.15 31.12 -19.20
CA ALA A 37 8.76 29.92 -18.67
C ALA A 37 7.93 28.71 -19.13
N LYS A 38 8.52 27.85 -19.96
CA LYS A 38 7.96 26.53 -20.24
C LYS A 38 7.99 25.75 -18.93
N ALA A 39 6.81 25.53 -18.34
CA ALA A 39 6.60 24.46 -17.39
C ALA A 39 7.12 23.16 -18.03
N ALA A 40 7.99 22.45 -17.31
CA ALA A 40 8.39 21.11 -17.70
C ALA A 40 7.12 20.26 -17.75
N ASN A 41 6.68 19.93 -18.97
CA ASN A 41 5.66 18.91 -19.15
C ASN A 41 6.19 17.63 -18.50
N ALA A 42 5.33 16.97 -17.72
CA ALA A 42 5.53 15.60 -17.29
C ALA A 42 5.86 14.78 -18.55
N ASP A 43 7.11 14.37 -18.68
CA ASP A 43 7.51 13.47 -19.75
C ASP A 43 6.68 12.20 -19.60
N SER A 44 5.99 11.88 -20.68
CA SER A 44 5.06 10.77 -20.82
C SER A 44 5.66 9.46 -20.32
N LEU A 45 4.95 8.80 -19.40
CA LEU A 45 5.12 7.42 -18.93
C LEU A 45 4.93 6.34 -20.02
N HIS A 46 5.22 6.65 -21.29
CA HIS A 46 5.18 5.70 -22.39
C HIS A 46 6.23 6.08 -23.43
N ASN A 47 7.49 5.80 -23.13
CA ASN A 47 8.46 5.56 -24.19
C ASN A 47 8.86 4.08 -24.12
N LYS A 48 8.41 3.32 -25.14
CA LYS A 48 9.00 2.03 -25.50
C LYS A 48 10.50 2.25 -25.72
N SER A 49 11.36 1.90 -24.76
CA SER A 49 12.77 1.73 -25.05
C SER A 49 12.96 0.33 -25.60
N ASN A 50 13.35 0.24 -26.87
CA ASN A 50 13.94 -0.98 -27.40
C ASN A 50 15.25 -1.25 -26.65
N GLY A 51 15.19 -2.01 -25.55
CA GLY A 51 16.22 -2.96 -25.12
C GLY A 51 17.65 -2.50 -24.80
N GLU A 52 17.95 -1.22 -24.59
CA GLU A 52 19.30 -0.80 -24.14
C GLU A 52 19.20 0.32 -23.08
N PHE A 53 19.75 0.08 -21.89
CA PHE A 53 19.84 1.09 -20.84
C PHE A 53 20.78 2.22 -21.28
N LEU A 54 20.49 3.47 -20.87
CA LEU A 54 21.43 4.57 -21.08
C LEU A 54 22.74 4.29 -20.34
N PRO A 55 23.90 4.77 -20.83
CA PRO A 55 25.15 4.67 -20.08
C PRO A 55 25.05 5.32 -18.70
N THR A 56 25.69 4.74 -17.68
CA THR A 56 25.69 5.23 -16.29
C THR A 56 25.99 6.73 -16.18
N LYS A 57 26.97 7.22 -16.95
CA LYS A 57 27.32 8.64 -16.97
C LYS A 57 26.14 9.54 -17.37
N THR A 58 25.32 9.12 -18.32
CA THR A 58 24.15 9.85 -18.78
C THR A 58 23.09 9.95 -17.68
N TYR A 59 22.86 8.87 -16.92
CA TYR A 59 21.97 8.90 -15.77
C TYR A 59 22.48 9.83 -14.67
N VAL A 60 23.78 9.75 -14.35
CA VAL A 60 24.44 10.63 -13.36
C VAL A 60 24.30 12.10 -13.75
N GLU A 61 24.61 12.47 -14.99
CA GLU A 61 24.43 13.83 -15.51
C GLU A 61 22.97 14.29 -15.46
N GLY A 62 22.03 13.37 -15.73
CA GLY A 62 20.60 13.61 -15.64
C GLY A 62 20.12 13.92 -14.22
N ILE A 63 20.60 13.19 -13.23
CA ILE A 63 20.29 13.44 -11.80
C ILE A 63 20.86 14.80 -11.38
N VAL A 64 22.14 15.06 -11.66
CA VAL A 64 22.82 16.31 -11.28
C VAL A 64 22.13 17.52 -11.91
N SER A 65 21.81 17.46 -13.20
CA SER A 65 21.15 18.57 -13.91
C SER A 65 19.75 18.86 -13.38
N ARG A 66 18.96 17.83 -13.07
CA ARG A 66 17.61 17.99 -12.48
C ARG A 66 17.66 18.59 -11.09
N ARG A 67 18.55 18.09 -10.22
CA ARG A 67 18.74 18.66 -8.87
C ARG A 67 19.10 20.16 -8.95
N LYS A 68 19.99 20.53 -9.87
CA LYS A 68 20.36 21.94 -10.11
C LYS A 68 19.17 22.77 -10.60
N ALA A 69 18.40 22.25 -11.55
CA ALA A 69 17.23 22.94 -12.09
C ALA A 69 16.11 23.10 -11.04
N ILE A 70 15.90 22.10 -10.18
CA ILE A 70 14.95 22.16 -9.07
C ILE A 70 15.42 23.19 -8.05
N ALA A 71 16.69 23.16 -7.63
CA ALA A 71 17.23 24.11 -6.66
C ALA A 71 17.02 25.58 -7.08
N GLN A 72 17.08 25.87 -8.38
CA GLN A 72 16.80 27.20 -8.94
C GLN A 72 15.31 27.58 -8.90
N GLN A 73 14.41 26.59 -8.94
CA GLN A 73 12.96 26.79 -8.90
C GLN A 73 12.41 26.87 -7.47
N LEU A 74 13.05 26.26 -6.48
CA LEU A 74 12.54 26.22 -5.10
C LEU A 74 12.28 27.59 -4.42
N PRO A 75 13.07 28.66 -4.65
CA PRO A 75 12.81 29.93 -3.97
C PRO A 75 11.43 30.52 -4.31
N GLY A 76 10.57 30.66 -3.31
CA GLY A 76 9.28 31.35 -3.42
C GLY A 76 8.13 30.55 -4.06
N ILE A 77 8.31 29.26 -4.35
CA ILE A 77 7.21 28.41 -4.84
C ILE A 77 6.29 27.95 -3.72
N SER A 78 5.07 27.56 -4.08
CA SER A 78 4.14 26.97 -3.10
C SER A 78 4.58 25.55 -2.70
N PRO A 79 4.19 25.07 -1.51
CA PRO A 79 4.46 23.69 -1.08
C PRO A 79 3.91 22.65 -2.08
N GLU A 80 2.77 22.89 -2.71
CA GLU A 80 2.18 21.99 -3.71
C GLU A 80 3.02 21.93 -4.98
N ALA A 81 3.61 23.06 -5.40
CA ALA A 81 4.55 23.09 -6.52
C ALA A 81 5.86 22.37 -6.17
N ALA A 82 6.34 22.52 -4.92
CA ALA A 82 7.52 21.80 -4.43
C ALA A 82 7.30 20.28 -4.41
N VAL A 83 6.12 19.81 -4.00
CA VAL A 83 5.74 18.38 -4.05
C VAL A 83 5.78 17.85 -5.48
N LYS A 84 5.30 18.60 -6.47
CA LYS A 84 5.39 18.18 -7.89
C LYS A 84 6.84 18.02 -8.36
N LEU A 85 7.73 18.94 -7.96
CA LEU A 85 9.16 18.83 -8.26
C LEU A 85 9.80 17.64 -7.54
N TYR A 86 9.41 17.37 -6.29
CA TYR A 86 9.85 16.20 -5.52
C TYR A 86 9.42 14.89 -6.19
N ASN A 87 8.13 14.71 -6.48
CA ASN A 87 7.61 13.52 -7.15
C ASN A 87 8.31 13.28 -8.50
N SER A 88 8.49 14.35 -9.30
CA SER A 88 9.21 14.26 -10.57
C SER A 88 10.68 13.85 -10.41
N LEU A 89 11.34 14.28 -9.33
CA LEU A 89 12.73 13.92 -9.08
C LEU A 89 12.85 12.47 -8.63
N VAL A 90 12.04 12.04 -7.65
CA VAL A 90 12.10 10.67 -7.12
C VAL A 90 11.85 9.65 -8.23
N LEU A 91 10.79 9.84 -9.03
CA LEU A 91 10.49 8.96 -10.17
C LEU A 91 11.66 8.84 -11.15
N TYR A 92 12.32 9.97 -11.45
CA TYR A 92 13.48 9.96 -12.32
C TYR A 92 14.68 9.26 -11.69
N VAL A 93 14.94 9.52 -10.40
CA VAL A 93 16.05 8.91 -9.65
C VAL A 93 15.86 7.40 -9.54
N ASP A 94 14.66 6.92 -9.24
CA ASP A 94 14.37 5.49 -9.15
C ASP A 94 14.58 4.79 -10.50
N THR A 95 14.11 5.41 -11.59
CA THR A 95 14.34 4.91 -12.96
C THR A 95 15.84 4.89 -13.30
N ALA A 96 16.55 5.95 -12.93
CA ALA A 96 17.99 6.07 -13.16
C ALA A 96 18.77 5.04 -12.34
N LEU A 97 18.41 4.81 -11.08
CA LEU A 97 19.04 3.80 -10.22
C LEU A 97 18.85 2.40 -10.80
N ALA A 98 17.65 2.05 -11.29
CA ALA A 98 17.43 0.76 -11.95
C ALA A 98 18.35 0.58 -13.18
N GLY A 99 18.45 1.62 -14.03
CA GLY A 99 19.33 1.58 -15.20
C GLY A 99 20.82 1.54 -14.86
N ILE A 100 21.25 2.28 -13.83
CA ILE A 100 22.64 2.24 -13.35
C ILE A 100 22.94 0.86 -12.77
N SER A 101 22.10 0.34 -11.88
CA SER A 101 22.29 -0.98 -11.26
C SER A 101 22.41 -2.09 -12.31
N ALA A 102 21.62 -2.03 -13.39
CA ALA A 102 21.75 -2.97 -14.50
C ALA A 102 23.12 -2.86 -15.20
N ASN A 103 23.57 -1.65 -15.51
CA ASN A 103 24.88 -1.41 -16.14
C ASN A 103 26.06 -1.82 -15.24
N GLU A 104 25.93 -1.61 -13.94
CA GLU A 104 27.01 -1.74 -12.95
C GLU A 104 26.99 -3.08 -12.19
N SER A 105 26.03 -3.96 -12.52
CA SER A 105 25.78 -5.26 -11.87
C SER A 105 27.04 -6.08 -11.61
N VAL A 106 27.94 -6.18 -12.59
CA VAL A 106 29.15 -7.01 -12.52
C VAL A 106 30.06 -6.69 -11.34
N TRP A 107 30.22 -5.42 -10.97
CA TRP A 107 31.03 -5.05 -9.81
C TRP A 107 30.19 -4.91 -8.53
N LEU A 108 28.90 -4.61 -8.63
CA LEU A 108 27.98 -4.62 -7.49
C LEU A 108 27.95 -6.00 -6.82
N ASP A 109 27.86 -7.07 -7.61
CA ASP A 109 27.90 -8.47 -7.15
C ASP A 109 29.20 -8.84 -6.41
N LYS A 110 30.24 -8.02 -6.54
CA LYS A 110 31.58 -8.27 -5.96
C LYS A 110 31.97 -7.20 -4.93
N TYR A 111 31.15 -6.17 -4.73
CA TYR A 111 31.59 -4.96 -4.06
C TYR A 111 31.97 -5.22 -2.60
N VAL A 112 31.16 -5.98 -1.87
CA VAL A 112 31.45 -6.37 -0.48
C VAL A 112 32.70 -7.25 -0.35
N ASN A 113 33.07 -8.01 -1.39
CA ASN A 113 34.27 -8.86 -1.38
C ASN A 113 35.57 -8.04 -1.45
N TYR A 114 35.47 -6.73 -1.70
CA TYR A 114 36.61 -5.81 -1.61
C TYR A 114 36.86 -5.31 -0.18
N TYR A 115 36.17 -5.83 0.83
CA TYR A 115 36.44 -5.51 2.23
C TYR A 115 37.85 -5.96 2.64
N SER A 116 38.60 -5.04 3.26
CA SER A 116 39.93 -5.30 3.81
C SER A 116 39.83 -5.32 5.34
N GLU A 117 40.05 -6.50 5.93
CA GLU A 117 40.12 -6.66 7.41
C GLU A 117 41.19 -5.76 8.04
N GLU A 118 42.35 -5.65 7.41
CA GLU A 118 43.45 -4.80 7.87
C GLU A 118 43.04 -3.32 7.94
N LYS A 119 42.33 -2.83 6.91
CA LYS A 119 41.94 -1.42 6.81
C LYS A 119 40.55 -1.13 7.36
N LYS A 120 39.81 -2.17 7.75
CA LYS A 120 38.41 -2.15 8.21
C LYS A 120 37.48 -1.34 7.30
N LYS A 121 37.65 -1.50 5.99
CA LYS A 121 36.85 -0.80 4.96
C LYS A 121 36.90 -1.50 3.61
N ILE A 122 35.96 -1.15 2.74
CA ILE A 122 35.97 -1.53 1.32
C ILE A 122 37.14 -0.84 0.60
N VAL A 123 37.94 -1.63 -0.13
CA VAL A 123 39.08 -1.16 -0.94
C VAL A 123 38.99 -1.79 -2.33
N PRO A 124 38.18 -1.21 -3.22
CA PRO A 124 37.92 -1.79 -4.53
C PRO A 124 39.05 -1.47 -5.52
N PRO A 125 39.15 -2.19 -6.66
CA PRO A 125 40.09 -1.85 -7.73
C PRO A 125 39.84 -0.43 -8.29
N ASP A 126 40.87 0.21 -8.84
CA ASP A 126 40.81 1.59 -9.38
C ASP A 126 39.68 1.80 -10.42
N SER A 127 39.31 0.78 -11.19
CA SER A 127 38.17 0.86 -12.12
C SER A 127 36.84 1.01 -11.39
N VAL A 128 36.64 0.24 -10.33
CA VAL A 128 35.42 0.27 -9.51
C VAL A 128 35.40 1.54 -8.66
N GLN A 129 36.54 1.96 -8.10
CA GLN A 129 36.61 3.23 -7.36
C GLN A 129 36.21 4.42 -8.24
N ARG A 130 36.65 4.46 -9.52
CA ARG A 130 36.22 5.51 -10.46
C ARG A 130 34.73 5.50 -10.76
N ALA A 131 34.11 4.31 -10.81
CA ALA A 131 32.66 4.19 -10.96
C ALA A 131 31.93 4.73 -9.72
N VAL A 132 32.37 4.33 -8.51
CA VAL A 132 31.84 4.83 -7.24
C VAL A 132 32.00 6.35 -7.12
N ASP A 133 33.16 6.90 -7.48
CA ASP A 133 33.40 8.34 -7.44
C ASP A 133 32.47 9.10 -8.42
N LEU A 134 32.21 8.53 -9.61
CA LEU A 134 31.25 9.08 -10.55
C LEU A 134 29.83 9.10 -9.96
N LEU A 135 29.39 8.00 -9.36
CA LEU A 135 28.06 7.89 -8.71
C LEU A 135 27.93 8.87 -7.54
N ALA A 136 28.98 9.04 -6.75
CA ALA A 136 29.01 9.98 -5.63
C ALA A 136 28.76 11.42 -6.07
N THR A 137 29.13 11.81 -7.31
CA THR A 137 28.82 13.16 -7.84
C THR A 137 27.31 13.42 -7.98
N ALA A 138 26.50 12.37 -8.16
CA ALA A 138 25.05 12.46 -8.16
C ALA A 138 24.45 12.37 -6.74
N GLY A 139 25.23 11.98 -5.72
CA GLY A 139 24.73 11.60 -4.40
C GLY A 139 24.19 10.18 -4.36
N ILE A 140 24.78 9.27 -5.16
CA ILE A 140 24.50 7.83 -5.16
C ILE A 140 25.68 7.12 -4.50
N GLU A 141 25.38 6.10 -3.69
CA GLU A 141 26.38 5.26 -3.04
C GLU A 141 26.04 3.77 -3.15
N PRO A 142 27.05 2.89 -3.19
CA PRO A 142 26.84 1.47 -2.98
C PRO A 142 26.53 1.18 -1.51
N TRP A 143 25.57 0.29 -1.28
CA TRP A 143 25.08 -0.09 0.04
C TRP A 143 25.02 -1.60 0.16
N GLY A 144 25.87 -2.18 1.01
CA GLY A 144 25.86 -3.61 1.27
C GLY A 144 24.63 -3.96 2.12
N ILE A 145 23.77 -4.86 1.62
CA ILE A 145 22.48 -5.19 2.24
C ILE A 145 22.42 -6.58 2.88
N GLY A 146 23.55 -7.27 2.99
CA GLY A 146 23.65 -8.64 3.52
C GLY A 146 23.90 -9.69 2.43
N GLU A 147 24.18 -10.93 2.85
CA GLU A 147 24.39 -12.12 2.00
C GLU A 147 25.33 -11.96 0.78
N GLY A 148 26.23 -10.98 0.78
CA GLY A 148 27.10 -10.72 -0.37
C GLY A 148 26.56 -9.67 -1.36
N TYR A 149 25.33 -9.18 -1.17
CA TYR A 149 24.66 -8.25 -2.09
C TYR A 149 24.98 -6.79 -1.79
N THR A 150 25.06 -6.01 -2.87
CA THR A 150 25.21 -4.55 -2.82
C THR A 150 24.19 -3.91 -3.74
N GLU A 151 23.44 -2.96 -3.20
CA GLU A 151 22.52 -2.13 -3.98
C GLU A 151 23.09 -0.73 -4.18
N LEU A 152 22.54 0.00 -5.15
CA LEU A 152 22.78 1.44 -5.28
C LEU A 152 21.60 2.21 -4.70
N ARG A 153 21.89 3.20 -3.86
CA ARG A 153 20.88 4.07 -3.26
C ARG A 153 21.31 5.53 -3.30
N THR A 154 20.38 6.44 -3.05
CA THR A 154 20.74 7.82 -2.74
C THR A 154 21.31 7.93 -1.34
N VAL A 155 22.28 8.83 -1.12
CA VAL A 155 22.74 9.16 0.24
C VAL A 155 21.57 9.65 1.12
N PRO A 156 21.57 9.42 2.44
CA PRO A 156 20.38 9.64 3.28
C PRO A 156 19.79 11.05 3.20
N VAL A 157 20.66 12.06 3.06
CA VAL A 157 20.30 13.47 3.04
C VAL A 157 19.94 14.02 1.65
N PHE A 158 19.85 13.17 0.62
CA PHE A 158 19.71 13.55 -0.78
C PHE A 158 18.52 14.47 -1.04
N TYR A 159 17.34 14.11 -0.52
CA TYR A 159 16.10 14.88 -0.69
C TYR A 159 15.99 16.02 0.34
N THR A 160 16.33 15.77 1.60
CA THR A 160 16.19 16.74 2.70
C THR A 160 17.07 17.98 2.48
N GLN A 161 18.30 17.80 1.98
CA GLN A 161 19.19 18.92 1.66
C GLN A 161 18.73 19.76 0.47
N LEU A 162 18.07 19.15 -0.51
CA LEU A 162 17.59 19.86 -1.69
C LEU A 162 16.34 20.67 -1.36
N PHE A 163 15.32 20.02 -0.81
CA PHE A 163 14.00 20.62 -0.63
C PHE A 163 13.86 21.47 0.65
N LYS A 164 14.60 21.13 1.72
CA LYS A 164 14.62 21.86 2.99
C LYS A 164 13.19 22.20 3.49
N THR A 165 12.91 23.47 3.73
CA THR A 165 11.61 23.97 4.21
C THR A 165 10.55 24.15 3.12
N SER A 166 10.89 23.89 1.84
CA SER A 166 9.99 24.13 0.70
C SER A 166 8.84 23.12 0.62
N LEU A 167 9.00 21.93 1.20
CA LEU A 167 7.96 20.90 1.24
C LEU A 167 6.97 21.12 2.39
N PRO A 168 5.74 20.59 2.27
CA PRO A 168 4.79 20.48 3.38
C PRO A 168 5.37 19.77 4.61
N ALA A 169 4.80 20.02 5.78
CA ALA A 169 5.35 19.54 7.05
C ALA A 169 5.40 18.00 7.14
N ASP A 170 4.37 17.30 6.64
CA ASP A 170 4.33 15.85 6.58
C ASP A 170 5.45 15.28 5.68
N TYR A 171 5.64 15.83 4.48
CA TYR A 171 6.76 15.44 3.61
C TYR A 171 8.13 15.64 4.27
N ARG A 172 8.33 16.78 4.95
CA ARG A 172 9.60 17.06 5.63
C ARG A 172 9.86 16.08 6.77
N SER A 173 8.85 15.82 7.60
CA SER A 173 8.96 14.86 8.70
C SER A 173 9.23 13.46 8.17
N TYR A 174 8.49 13.00 7.14
CA TYR A 174 8.67 11.69 6.53
C TYR A 174 10.10 11.51 5.96
N LEU A 175 10.56 12.48 5.17
CA LEU A 175 11.89 12.43 4.56
C LEU A 175 13.01 12.52 5.59
N GLN A 176 12.79 13.24 6.70
CA GLN A 176 13.77 13.32 7.78
C GLN A 176 13.87 11.98 8.52
N LEU A 177 12.74 11.32 8.81
CA LEU A 177 12.76 9.99 9.42
C LEU A 177 13.55 8.98 8.57
N ASN A 178 13.26 8.91 7.27
CA ASN A 178 14.03 8.06 6.36
C ASN A 178 15.51 8.45 6.35
N ALA A 179 15.83 9.75 6.25
CA ALA A 179 17.23 10.21 6.22
C ALA A 179 18.01 9.87 7.51
N ASP A 180 17.35 9.91 8.67
CA ASP A 180 17.98 9.56 9.94
C ASP A 180 18.16 8.04 10.06
N GLU A 181 17.16 7.27 9.64
CA GLU A 181 17.17 5.80 9.67
C GLU A 181 18.13 5.18 8.65
N ASP A 182 18.28 5.78 7.47
CA ASP A 182 19.13 5.31 6.37
C ASP A 182 20.64 5.51 6.63
N THR A 183 21.01 6.10 7.77
CA THR A 183 22.42 6.22 8.19
C THR A 183 23.04 4.87 8.58
N VAL A 184 22.22 3.89 8.92
CA VAL A 184 22.66 2.56 9.35
C VAL A 184 21.68 1.50 8.84
N LEU A 185 22.22 0.37 8.38
CA LEU A 185 21.42 -0.78 7.98
C LEU A 185 20.80 -1.38 9.24
N TYR A 186 19.48 -1.47 9.30
CA TYR A 186 18.79 -1.97 10.49
C TYR A 186 18.65 -3.49 10.48
N SER A 187 18.56 -4.10 9.30
CA SER A 187 18.40 -5.54 9.10
C SER A 187 19.15 -5.97 7.84
N ALA A 188 19.74 -7.16 7.90
CA ALA A 188 20.38 -7.87 6.80
C ALA A 188 20.32 -9.37 7.08
N ASP A 189 20.11 -10.19 6.03
CA ASP A 189 20.08 -11.66 6.16
C ASP A 189 19.12 -12.12 7.27
N ALA A 190 17.90 -11.57 7.29
CA ALA A 190 16.90 -11.80 8.34
C ALA A 190 17.44 -11.65 9.78
N GLY A 191 18.38 -10.75 9.99
CA GLY A 191 18.98 -10.44 11.27
C GLY A 191 19.09 -8.92 11.50
N LEU A 192 18.68 -8.49 12.69
CA LEU A 192 18.82 -7.12 13.16
C LEU A 192 20.30 -6.75 13.27
N SER A 193 20.67 -5.68 12.56
CA SER A 193 21.99 -5.04 12.59
C SER A 193 22.06 -3.85 13.57
N VAL A 194 20.95 -3.55 14.23
CA VAL A 194 20.80 -2.52 15.27
C VAL A 194 20.21 -3.16 16.53
N SER A 195 20.29 -2.48 17.68
CA SER A 195 19.72 -3.01 18.92
C SER A 195 18.18 -3.02 18.88
N PHE A 196 17.56 -3.91 19.66
CA PHE A 196 16.11 -3.91 19.87
C PHE A 196 15.59 -2.54 20.32
N ASN A 197 16.33 -1.83 21.18
CA ASN A 197 15.99 -0.46 21.56
C ASN A 197 15.87 0.48 20.36
N GLN A 198 16.81 0.40 19.41
CA GLN A 198 16.78 1.21 18.20
C GLN A 198 15.57 0.86 17.32
N VAL A 199 15.21 -0.42 17.21
CA VAL A 199 13.99 -0.83 16.49
C VAL A 199 12.74 -0.26 17.18
N GLY A 200 12.64 -0.37 18.50
CA GLY A 200 11.53 0.21 19.27
C GLY A 200 11.41 1.74 19.13
N LEU A 201 12.54 2.45 19.05
CA LEU A 201 12.56 3.89 18.79
C LEU A 201 12.13 4.25 17.37
N ARG A 202 12.48 3.43 16.36
CA ARG A 202 11.96 3.59 14.99
C ARG A 202 10.45 3.41 14.97
N THR A 203 9.92 2.37 15.62
CA THR A 203 8.46 2.17 15.78
C THR A 203 7.79 3.40 16.38
N LEU A 204 8.37 3.97 17.44
CA LEU A 204 7.84 5.18 18.08
C LEU A 204 7.86 6.41 17.15
N ASN A 205 8.92 6.58 16.35
CA ASN A 205 9.01 7.68 15.40
C ASN A 205 7.90 7.61 14.33
N TRP A 206 7.64 6.41 13.81
CA TRP A 206 6.56 6.19 12.83
C TRP A 206 5.17 6.34 13.46
N GLU A 207 4.99 5.93 14.72
CA GLU A 207 3.77 6.26 15.49
C GLU A 207 3.55 7.77 15.57
N GLN A 208 4.55 8.53 15.99
CA GLN A 208 4.44 10.00 16.11
C GLN A 208 4.12 10.67 14.77
N PHE A 209 4.68 10.16 13.68
CA PHE A 209 4.33 10.64 12.33
C PHE A 209 2.85 10.41 12.03
N LEU A 210 2.33 9.22 12.31
CA LEU A 210 0.93 8.85 12.05
C LEU A 210 -0.04 9.66 12.91
N GLU A 211 0.33 9.99 14.16
CA GLU A 211 -0.46 10.86 15.03
C GLU A 211 -0.45 12.32 14.58
N ALA A 212 0.70 12.83 14.12
CA ALA A 212 0.83 14.20 13.66
C ALA A 212 0.18 14.42 12.28
N TYR A 213 0.22 13.41 11.40
CA TYR A 213 -0.20 13.52 10.01
C TYR A 213 -1.10 12.36 9.53
N PRO A 214 -2.23 12.07 10.22
CA PRO A 214 -3.08 10.92 9.92
C PRO A 214 -3.73 10.97 8.53
N ASN A 215 -3.81 12.17 7.93
CA ASN A 215 -4.41 12.39 6.61
C ASN A 215 -3.37 12.59 5.50
N SER A 216 -2.07 12.43 5.80
CA SER A 216 -1.00 12.55 4.80
C SER A 216 -1.18 11.51 3.70
N ILE A 217 -0.72 11.84 2.48
CA ILE A 217 -0.61 10.85 1.40
C ILE A 217 0.47 9.79 1.73
N LEU A 218 1.38 10.09 2.66
CA LEU A 218 2.46 9.21 3.10
C LEU A 218 2.07 8.30 4.27
N SER A 219 0.84 8.44 4.81
CA SER A 219 0.40 7.68 5.98
C SER A 219 0.39 6.18 5.75
N GLY A 220 0.10 5.73 4.53
CA GLY A 220 0.15 4.30 4.18
C GLY A 220 1.55 3.71 4.35
N ASN A 221 2.57 4.34 3.77
CA ASN A 221 3.96 3.88 3.88
C ASN A 221 4.48 4.03 5.32
N ALA A 222 4.09 5.09 6.03
CA ALA A 222 4.41 5.24 7.44
C ALA A 222 3.79 4.13 8.32
N LYS A 223 2.56 3.70 8.00
CA LYS A 223 1.90 2.58 8.66
C LYS A 223 2.65 1.27 8.42
N GLU A 224 3.08 1.00 7.20
CA GLU A 224 3.87 -0.20 6.89
C GLU A 224 5.20 -0.21 7.65
N ASN A 225 5.90 0.92 7.74
CA ASN A 225 7.11 1.04 8.55
C ASN A 225 6.83 0.81 10.04
N PHE A 226 5.76 1.41 10.58
CA PHE A 226 5.33 1.16 11.95
C PHE A 226 5.03 -0.32 12.20
N GLU A 227 4.25 -0.96 11.33
CA GLU A 227 3.84 -2.36 11.48
C GLU A 227 5.06 -3.29 11.45
N ARG A 228 5.94 -3.13 10.47
CA ARG A 228 7.17 -3.92 10.33
C ARG A 228 8.08 -3.73 11.55
N TYR A 229 8.42 -2.50 11.91
CA TYR A 229 9.30 -2.26 13.04
C TYR A 229 8.69 -2.70 14.37
N CYS A 230 7.37 -2.59 14.55
CA CYS A 230 6.71 -3.08 15.75
C CYS A 230 6.79 -4.61 15.84
N GLU A 231 6.60 -5.32 14.72
CA GLU A 231 6.73 -6.76 14.67
C GLU A 231 8.17 -7.22 14.93
N ASP A 232 9.15 -6.65 14.22
CA ASP A 232 10.57 -6.94 14.39
C ASP A 232 11.04 -6.61 15.81
N TYR A 233 10.51 -5.54 16.42
CA TYR A 233 10.83 -5.17 17.80
C TYR A 233 10.32 -6.20 18.82
N LEU A 234 9.17 -6.83 18.59
CA LEU A 234 8.57 -7.76 19.56
C LEU A 234 9.03 -9.21 19.37
N PHE A 235 9.21 -9.62 18.11
CA PHE A 235 9.53 -11.00 17.75
C PHE A 235 10.97 -11.19 17.31
N GLY A 236 11.69 -10.12 16.93
CA GLY A 236 12.97 -10.23 16.25
C GLY A 236 12.80 -10.74 14.82
N GLU A 237 13.93 -10.93 14.15
CA GLU A 237 14.02 -11.62 12.86
C GLU A 237 14.69 -12.98 13.02
N ASP A 238 14.60 -13.86 12.01
CA ASP A 238 15.01 -15.27 12.07
C ASP A 238 16.40 -15.51 12.69
N ASN A 239 17.39 -14.69 12.30
CA ASN A 239 18.78 -14.77 12.76
C ASN A 239 19.07 -13.93 14.03
N THR A 240 18.11 -13.13 14.48
CA THR A 240 18.15 -12.38 15.75
C THR A 240 16.81 -12.47 16.49
N PRO A 241 16.40 -13.67 16.92
CA PRO A 241 15.12 -13.88 17.58
C PRO A 241 14.94 -13.06 18.85
N SER A 242 13.68 -12.76 19.18
CA SER A 242 13.34 -12.38 20.55
C SER A 242 13.30 -13.55 21.54
N PHE A 243 13.21 -14.78 21.03
CA PHE A 243 13.00 -16.01 21.79
C PHE A 243 14.14 -16.99 21.54
N GLU A 244 14.69 -17.65 22.56
CA GLU A 244 15.73 -18.70 22.36
C GLU A 244 15.21 -19.84 21.48
N ASN A 245 13.91 -20.15 21.59
CA ASN A 245 13.22 -21.14 20.80
C ASN A 245 11.92 -20.55 20.22
N TRP A 246 11.89 -20.38 18.90
CA TRP A 246 10.76 -19.79 18.16
C TRP A 246 9.41 -20.48 18.37
N GLN A 247 9.39 -21.73 18.84
CA GLN A 247 8.17 -22.49 19.07
C GLN A 247 7.70 -22.42 20.54
N GLU A 248 8.54 -21.92 21.45
CA GLU A 248 8.28 -21.93 22.89
C GLU A 248 8.13 -20.51 23.43
N ILE A 249 6.89 -20.10 23.74
CA ILE A 249 6.57 -18.76 24.28
C ILE A 249 7.37 -18.44 25.55
N GLY A 250 7.62 -19.45 26.40
CA GLY A 250 8.37 -19.30 27.64
C GLY A 250 9.86 -19.00 27.45
N SER A 251 10.38 -19.08 26.22
CA SER A 251 11.80 -18.87 25.90
C SER A 251 12.14 -17.42 25.54
N LEU A 252 11.29 -16.46 25.87
CA LEU A 252 11.57 -15.04 25.65
C LEU A 252 12.90 -14.65 26.33
N ASN A 253 13.84 -14.12 25.54
CA ASN A 253 15.15 -13.70 26.03
C ASN A 253 15.01 -12.69 27.17
N GLN A 254 15.76 -12.92 28.26
CA GLN A 254 15.66 -12.08 29.45
C GLN A 254 16.07 -10.62 29.17
N GLU A 255 17.09 -10.40 28.34
CA GLU A 255 17.52 -9.06 27.92
C GLU A 255 16.40 -8.31 27.17
N ASN A 256 15.73 -8.98 26.22
CA ASN A 256 14.62 -8.39 25.47
C ASN A 256 13.43 -8.10 26.39
N LYS A 257 13.12 -8.98 27.33
CA LYS A 257 12.08 -8.74 28.34
C LYS A 257 12.38 -7.51 29.19
N GLU A 258 13.64 -7.32 29.62
CA GLU A 258 14.07 -6.14 30.37
C GLU A 258 13.96 -4.86 29.53
N GLU A 259 14.34 -4.92 28.25
CA GLU A 259 14.17 -3.82 27.30
C GLU A 259 12.69 -3.44 27.13
N TYR A 260 11.79 -4.42 26.98
CA TYR A 260 10.35 -4.18 26.85
C TYR A 260 9.75 -3.53 28.10
N LEU A 261 10.15 -3.98 29.30
CA LEU A 261 9.74 -3.36 30.57
C LEU A 261 10.26 -1.92 30.69
N SER A 262 11.51 -1.68 30.30
CA SER A 262 12.14 -0.35 30.24
C SER A 262 11.42 0.57 29.25
N PHE A 263 11.07 0.07 28.06
CA PHE A 263 10.34 0.81 27.04
C PHE A 263 8.96 1.23 27.56
N VAL A 264 8.22 0.30 28.17
CA VAL A 264 6.91 0.57 28.78
C VAL A 264 7.01 1.62 29.90
N GLN A 265 8.08 1.59 30.70
CA GLN A 265 8.31 2.58 31.75
C GLN A 265 8.56 3.98 31.18
N LYS A 266 9.35 4.09 30.10
CA LYS A 266 9.73 5.38 29.49
C LYS A 266 8.65 5.96 28.59
N HIS A 267 7.90 5.12 27.89
CA HIS A 267 6.97 5.50 26.82
C HIS A 267 5.53 5.06 27.09
N GLY A 268 5.16 4.84 28.36
CA GLY A 268 3.93 4.15 28.75
C GLY A 268 2.60 4.76 28.30
N ASN A 269 2.60 5.97 27.75
CA ASN A 269 1.45 6.69 27.17
C ASN A 269 1.32 6.54 25.64
N THR A 270 2.21 5.80 25.00
CA THR A 270 2.23 5.57 23.54
C THR A 270 1.42 4.34 23.16
N ARG A 271 0.95 4.26 21.90
CA ARG A 271 0.28 3.07 21.36
C ARG A 271 1.23 1.89 21.31
N THR A 272 2.48 2.11 20.91
CA THR A 272 3.55 1.10 20.92
C THR A 272 3.71 0.50 22.31
N ALA A 273 3.77 1.33 23.37
CA ALA A 273 3.89 0.80 24.72
C ALA A 273 2.65 0.02 25.17
N ALA A 274 1.45 0.35 24.68
CA ALA A 274 0.25 -0.45 24.95
C ALA A 274 0.36 -1.84 24.29
N ILE A 275 0.84 -1.91 23.05
CA ILE A 275 1.09 -3.19 22.35
C ILE A 275 2.17 -4.00 23.07
N VAL A 276 3.27 -3.37 23.51
CA VAL A 276 4.33 -4.06 24.27
C VAL A 276 3.81 -4.61 25.60
N LYS A 277 2.94 -3.86 26.31
CA LYS A 277 2.29 -4.36 27.53
C LYS A 277 1.43 -5.60 27.23
N LEU A 278 0.63 -5.54 26.16
CA LEU A 278 -0.20 -6.67 25.72
C LEU A 278 0.65 -7.88 25.35
N PHE A 279 1.75 -7.67 24.64
CA PHE A 279 2.72 -8.72 24.30
C PHE A 279 3.25 -9.41 25.57
N LEU A 280 3.73 -8.63 26.55
CA LEU A 280 4.25 -9.17 27.81
C LEU A 280 3.18 -9.93 28.61
N GLU A 281 1.93 -9.46 28.62
CA GLU A 281 0.80 -10.17 29.22
C GLU A 281 0.56 -11.50 28.50
N LYS A 282 0.48 -11.47 27.17
CA LYS A 282 0.18 -12.63 26.32
C LYS A 282 1.27 -13.70 26.35
N VAL A 283 2.53 -13.32 26.49
CA VAL A 283 3.64 -14.26 26.75
C VAL A 283 3.38 -15.09 28.01
N GLY A 284 2.69 -14.54 29.02
CA GLY A 284 2.33 -15.25 30.25
C GLY A 284 1.03 -16.06 30.19
N THR A 285 0.18 -15.88 29.17
CA THR A 285 -1.18 -16.44 29.15
C THR A 285 -1.53 -17.26 27.91
N GLU A 286 -0.85 -17.03 26.79
CA GLU A 286 -1.20 -17.63 25.51
C GLU A 286 -0.72 -19.09 25.39
N LYS A 287 -1.39 -19.89 24.57
CA LYS A 287 -1.18 -21.34 24.50
C LYS A 287 -0.17 -21.77 23.43
N SER A 288 0.00 -20.98 22.38
CA SER A 288 0.92 -21.28 21.27
C SER A 288 1.55 -20.00 20.70
N MET A 289 2.72 -20.14 20.08
CA MET A 289 3.38 -19.03 19.39
C MET A 289 2.51 -18.48 18.25
N ASP A 290 1.78 -19.34 17.54
CA ASP A 290 0.91 -18.92 16.44
C ASP A 290 -0.22 -18.00 16.94
N ASN A 291 -0.85 -18.35 18.06
CA ASN A 291 -1.88 -17.50 18.67
C ASN A 291 -1.28 -16.17 19.14
N LEU A 292 -0.10 -16.19 19.77
CA LEU A 292 0.59 -14.99 20.23
C LEU A 292 0.88 -14.05 19.04
N LYS A 293 1.47 -14.59 17.96
CA LYS A 293 1.75 -13.84 16.74
C LYS A 293 0.47 -13.29 16.12
N GLN A 294 -0.58 -14.09 16.03
CA GLN A 294 -1.87 -13.66 15.47
C GLN A 294 -2.48 -12.51 16.27
N ASP A 295 -2.56 -12.63 17.60
CA ASP A 295 -3.14 -11.62 18.47
C ASP A 295 -2.36 -10.30 18.41
N ILE A 296 -1.02 -10.37 18.42
CA ILE A 296 -0.17 -9.18 18.42
C ILE A 296 -0.12 -8.51 17.05
N ARG A 297 0.04 -9.27 15.96
CA ARG A 297 -0.03 -8.71 14.59
C ARG A 297 -1.36 -8.02 14.33
N LYS A 298 -2.44 -8.57 14.87
CA LYS A 298 -3.77 -7.96 14.80
C LYS A 298 -3.80 -6.61 15.52
N GLU A 299 -3.29 -6.54 16.75
CA GLU A 299 -3.22 -5.28 17.50
C GLU A 299 -2.35 -4.24 16.78
N ILE A 300 -1.19 -4.66 16.25
CA ILE A 300 -0.29 -3.80 15.46
C ILE A 300 -1.01 -3.19 14.25
N LYS A 301 -1.66 -4.03 13.43
CA LYS A 301 -2.43 -3.56 12.26
C LYS A 301 -3.56 -2.60 12.63
N GLN A 302 -4.08 -2.76 13.85
CA GLN A 302 -5.13 -1.96 14.44
C GLN A 302 -4.60 -0.73 15.20
N ALA A 303 -3.31 -0.43 15.25
CA ALA A 303 -2.86 0.72 16.03
C ALA A 303 -3.43 2.08 15.56
N PHE A 304 -3.75 2.23 14.27
CA PHE A 304 -4.16 3.51 13.65
C PHE A 304 -5.45 3.48 12.81
N ALA A 305 -6.17 2.36 12.76
CA ALA A 305 -7.40 2.30 11.98
C ALA A 305 -8.62 2.76 12.79
N GLU A 306 -9.68 3.22 12.14
CA GLU A 306 -10.99 3.31 12.78
C GLU A 306 -11.58 1.89 12.84
N HIS A 307 -11.66 1.31 14.04
CA HIS A 307 -11.97 -0.13 14.16
C HIS A 307 -13.43 -0.46 14.14
N VAL A 308 -13.71 -1.59 13.51
CA VAL A 308 -14.83 -2.45 13.84
C VAL A 308 -14.46 -3.20 15.12
N ALA A 309 -15.28 -3.09 16.16
CA ALA A 309 -15.01 -3.72 17.45
C ALA A 309 -15.15 -5.25 17.33
N LEU A 310 -14.03 -5.93 17.12
CA LEU A 310 -13.99 -7.39 17.01
C LEU A 310 -14.20 -8.05 18.38
N LEU A 311 -14.83 -9.21 18.37
CA LEU A 311 -15.06 -10.04 19.55
C LEU A 311 -14.21 -11.32 19.46
N PRO A 312 -13.84 -11.93 20.60
CA PRO A 312 -13.28 -13.26 20.61
C PRO A 312 -14.27 -14.28 20.05
N ALA A 313 -13.78 -15.48 19.71
CA ALA A 313 -14.62 -16.58 19.28
C ALA A 313 -15.73 -16.86 20.31
N GLN A 314 -16.96 -17.09 19.83
CA GLN A 314 -18.13 -17.31 20.67
C GLN A 314 -18.32 -18.81 20.91
N ALA A 315 -18.36 -19.24 22.16
CA ALA A 315 -18.37 -20.68 22.49
C ALA A 315 -19.67 -21.39 22.05
N ASP A 316 -20.76 -20.63 21.88
CA ASP A 316 -22.10 -21.08 21.52
C ASP A 316 -22.39 -21.03 20.01
N PHE A 317 -21.46 -20.51 19.20
CA PHE A 317 -21.63 -20.38 17.76
C PHE A 317 -20.31 -20.65 17.05
N GLY A 318 -20.26 -21.70 16.24
CA GLY A 318 -19.08 -22.09 15.51
C GLY A 318 -19.40 -22.69 14.15
N PRO A 319 -18.42 -23.35 13.49
CA PRO A 319 -18.57 -23.89 12.15
C PRO A 319 -19.82 -24.75 11.95
N ALA A 320 -20.12 -25.65 12.89
CA ALA A 320 -21.27 -26.55 12.80
C ALA A 320 -22.61 -25.80 12.78
N GLN A 321 -22.76 -24.74 13.60
CA GLN A 321 -23.97 -23.92 13.60
C GLN A 321 -24.10 -23.12 12.30
N VAL A 322 -22.99 -22.59 11.77
CA VAL A 322 -22.98 -21.91 10.47
C VAL A 322 -23.39 -22.85 9.35
N GLU A 323 -22.81 -24.06 9.29
CA GLU A 323 -23.18 -25.08 8.30
C GLU A 323 -24.67 -25.41 8.37
N GLN A 324 -25.21 -25.62 9.58
CA GLN A 324 -26.64 -25.88 9.77
C GLN A 324 -27.52 -24.72 9.28
N LEU A 325 -27.16 -23.48 9.61
CA LEU A 325 -27.96 -22.29 9.27
C LEU A 325 -27.86 -21.88 7.80
N THR A 326 -26.78 -22.25 7.10
CA THR A 326 -26.59 -21.96 5.68
C THR A 326 -27.12 -23.06 4.76
N LYS A 327 -27.31 -24.27 5.29
CA LYS A 327 -27.68 -25.47 4.52
C LYS A 327 -28.92 -25.29 3.65
N SER A 328 -30.00 -24.73 4.17
CA SER A 328 -31.26 -24.60 3.42
C SER A 328 -31.13 -23.74 2.15
N VAL A 329 -30.20 -22.77 2.16
CA VAL A 329 -29.91 -21.96 0.98
C VAL A 329 -28.92 -22.69 0.09
N TYR A 330 -27.83 -23.23 0.63
CA TYR A 330 -26.84 -23.92 -0.20
C TYR A 330 -27.36 -25.19 -0.87
N ASP A 331 -28.36 -25.87 -0.29
CA ASP A 331 -29.06 -26.98 -0.94
C ASP A 331 -29.83 -26.54 -2.20
N THR A 332 -30.06 -25.23 -2.38
CA THR A 332 -30.69 -24.64 -3.59
C THR A 332 -29.69 -24.04 -4.57
N VAL A 333 -28.42 -23.90 -4.16
CA VAL A 333 -27.38 -23.32 -5.00
C VAL A 333 -26.69 -24.45 -5.77
N PRO A 334 -26.58 -24.36 -7.11
CA PRO A 334 -25.86 -25.36 -7.89
C PRO A 334 -24.44 -25.62 -7.35
N ASP A 335 -24.04 -26.88 -7.36
CA ASP A 335 -22.68 -27.32 -7.05
C ASP A 335 -21.83 -27.50 -8.32
N GLU A 336 -22.34 -27.07 -9.47
CA GLU A 336 -21.65 -27.08 -10.76
C GLU A 336 -21.79 -25.73 -11.48
N VAL A 337 -20.69 -25.25 -12.05
CA VAL A 337 -20.65 -24.06 -12.93
C VAL A 337 -19.84 -24.42 -14.17
N ALA A 338 -20.46 -24.24 -15.35
CA ALA A 338 -19.87 -24.59 -16.64
C ALA A 338 -19.25 -26.00 -16.65
N ASP A 339 -20.03 -27.00 -16.22
CA ASP A 339 -19.66 -28.42 -16.11
C ASP A 339 -18.52 -28.75 -15.13
N ASN A 340 -18.07 -27.78 -14.33
CA ASN A 340 -17.07 -27.99 -13.30
C ASN A 340 -17.70 -27.97 -11.91
N LYS A 341 -17.28 -28.93 -11.08
CA LYS A 341 -17.72 -29.01 -9.69
C LYS A 341 -17.16 -27.87 -8.84
N VAL A 342 -18.03 -27.24 -8.08
CA VAL A 342 -17.70 -26.19 -7.11
C VAL A 342 -17.42 -26.83 -5.75
N SER A 343 -16.21 -26.61 -5.25
CA SER A 343 -15.81 -26.95 -3.89
C SER A 343 -16.13 -25.77 -2.98
N ARG A 344 -17.23 -25.89 -2.23
CA ARG A 344 -17.67 -24.87 -1.26
C ARG A 344 -17.20 -25.24 0.14
N ALA A 345 -16.48 -24.35 0.80
CA ALA A 345 -15.97 -24.56 2.16
C ALA A 345 -16.04 -23.28 3.00
N LEU A 346 -16.37 -23.42 4.29
CA LEU A 346 -16.24 -22.34 5.26
C LEU A 346 -14.74 -22.06 5.46
N ASP A 347 -14.33 -20.83 5.24
CA ASP A 347 -12.93 -20.41 5.29
C ASP A 347 -12.64 -19.54 6.51
N SER A 348 -13.47 -18.53 6.74
CA SER A 348 -13.22 -17.53 7.78
C SER A 348 -14.48 -17.24 8.59
N MET A 349 -14.31 -17.03 9.90
CA MET A 349 -15.35 -16.53 10.80
C MET A 349 -14.85 -15.35 11.62
N GLN A 350 -15.61 -14.26 11.65
CA GLN A 350 -15.26 -13.08 12.44
C GLN A 350 -16.44 -12.59 13.25
N TYR A 351 -16.24 -12.47 14.57
CA TYR A 351 -17.23 -11.90 15.48
C TYR A 351 -16.96 -10.43 15.68
N PHE A 352 -18.02 -9.62 15.67
CA PHE A 352 -17.89 -8.17 15.79
C PHE A 352 -19.13 -7.53 16.40
N ARG A 353 -18.96 -6.33 16.96
CA ARG A 353 -20.06 -5.46 17.37
C ARG A 353 -20.36 -4.44 16.28
N HIS A 354 -21.64 -4.24 16.02
CA HIS A 354 -22.17 -3.22 15.14
C HIS A 354 -23.48 -2.71 15.72
N ASP A 355 -23.61 -1.39 15.86
CA ASP A 355 -24.78 -0.72 16.47
C ASP A 355 -25.26 -1.35 17.78
N GLY A 356 -24.31 -1.67 18.66
CA GLY A 356 -24.57 -2.27 19.97
C GLY A 356 -24.93 -3.76 19.95
N ASN A 357 -25.17 -4.35 18.78
CA ASN A 357 -25.48 -5.77 18.62
C ASN A 357 -24.21 -6.59 18.37
N THR A 358 -24.31 -7.90 18.60
CA THR A 358 -23.24 -8.88 18.35
C THR A 358 -23.55 -9.65 17.07
N TYR A 359 -22.57 -9.70 16.16
CA TYR A 359 -22.68 -10.38 14.88
C TYR A 359 -21.53 -11.37 14.67
N CYS A 360 -21.76 -12.32 13.78
CA CYS A 360 -20.78 -13.22 13.22
C CYS A 360 -20.83 -13.10 11.69
N LEU A 361 -19.71 -12.76 11.09
CA LEU A 361 -19.45 -12.94 9.67
C LEU A 361 -18.92 -14.34 9.44
N ALA A 362 -19.43 -15.04 8.43
CA ALA A 362 -18.84 -16.27 7.91
C ALA A 362 -18.60 -16.12 6.40
N ALA A 363 -17.36 -16.34 5.98
CA ALA A 363 -16.95 -16.30 4.58
C ALA A 363 -16.74 -17.73 4.06
N PHE A 364 -17.39 -18.06 2.95
CA PHE A 364 -17.23 -19.33 2.28
C PHE A 364 -16.45 -19.13 0.99
N ARG A 365 -15.43 -19.97 0.76
CA ARG A 365 -14.72 -20.03 -0.52
C ARG A 365 -15.39 -21.05 -1.43
N ASN A 366 -15.61 -20.65 -2.67
CA ASN A 366 -16.14 -21.48 -3.74
C ASN A 366 -15.04 -21.64 -4.80
N GLU A 367 -14.39 -22.79 -4.81
CA GLU A 367 -13.27 -23.08 -5.71
C GLU A 367 -13.68 -24.03 -6.83
N ILE A 368 -13.08 -23.87 -8.01
CA ILE A 368 -13.30 -24.76 -9.15
C ILE A 368 -12.01 -25.55 -9.39
N LYS A 369 -11.90 -26.74 -8.78
CA LYS A 369 -10.64 -27.50 -8.67
C LYS A 369 -10.00 -27.89 -10.02
N ASP A 370 -10.80 -28.06 -11.06
CA ASP A 370 -10.36 -28.41 -12.41
C ASP A 370 -10.66 -27.29 -13.43
N GLY A 371 -10.95 -26.09 -12.95
CA GLY A 371 -11.30 -24.95 -13.78
C GLY A 371 -10.11 -24.49 -14.62
N GLY A 372 -10.10 -24.81 -15.91
CA GLY A 372 -9.20 -24.17 -16.86
C GLY A 372 -9.49 -22.67 -16.96
N ALA A 373 -8.53 -21.86 -17.39
CA ALA A 373 -8.80 -20.45 -17.70
C ALA A 373 -9.93 -20.36 -18.75
N PRO A 374 -10.96 -19.49 -18.57
CA PRO A 374 -11.02 -18.38 -17.63
C PRO A 374 -11.85 -18.63 -16.34
N ALA A 375 -12.04 -19.87 -15.90
CA ALA A 375 -12.83 -20.17 -14.70
C ALA A 375 -12.26 -19.45 -13.47
N ALA A 376 -13.14 -18.79 -12.71
CA ALA A 376 -12.82 -18.13 -11.45
C ALA A 376 -13.75 -18.61 -10.36
N GLY A 377 -13.20 -18.84 -9.16
CA GLY A 377 -13.99 -19.05 -7.96
C GLY A 377 -14.54 -17.74 -7.43
N TRP A 378 -15.18 -17.78 -6.25
CA TRP A 378 -15.68 -16.58 -5.56
C TRP A 378 -15.83 -16.80 -4.05
N VAL A 379 -16.04 -15.72 -3.32
CA VAL A 379 -16.40 -15.76 -1.90
C VAL A 379 -17.91 -15.52 -1.74
N ASP A 380 -18.56 -16.28 -0.88
CA ASP A 380 -19.91 -15.98 -0.36
C ASP A 380 -19.79 -15.43 1.06
N ILE A 381 -20.62 -14.44 1.41
CA ILE A 381 -20.63 -13.83 2.75
C ILE A 381 -21.96 -14.08 3.43
N TRP A 382 -21.89 -14.47 4.71
CA TRP A 382 -23.02 -14.68 5.60
C TRP A 382 -22.87 -13.85 6.85
N ILE A 383 -23.97 -13.26 7.33
CA ILE A 383 -24.03 -12.51 8.58
C ILE A 383 -25.11 -13.12 9.46
N PHE A 384 -24.72 -13.41 10.70
CA PHE A 384 -25.59 -13.88 11.76
C PHE A 384 -25.60 -12.88 12.90
N LYS A 385 -26.76 -12.71 13.52
CA LYS A 385 -26.95 -11.81 14.67
C LYS A 385 -27.26 -12.63 15.91
N ASN A 386 -26.62 -12.30 17.02
CA ASN A 386 -27.00 -12.83 18.33
C ASN A 386 -28.10 -11.94 18.91
N SER A 387 -29.28 -12.52 19.07
CA SER A 387 -30.42 -11.89 19.75
C SER A 387 -30.72 -12.66 21.03
N ASN A 388 -30.30 -12.11 22.17
CA ASN A 388 -30.54 -12.67 23.51
C ASN A 388 -30.03 -14.12 23.70
N GLY A 389 -28.83 -14.43 23.20
CA GLY A 389 -28.22 -15.76 23.32
C GLY A 389 -28.66 -16.75 22.23
N SER A 390 -29.42 -16.30 21.24
CA SER A 390 -29.79 -17.11 20.07
C SER A 390 -29.23 -16.48 18.79
N TRP A 391 -28.50 -17.28 18.02
CA TRP A 391 -27.91 -16.87 16.75
C TRP A 391 -28.87 -17.15 15.60
N GLN A 392 -29.09 -16.13 14.76
CA GLN A 392 -30.00 -16.22 13.62
C GLN A 392 -29.35 -15.65 12.37
N HIS A 393 -29.64 -16.28 11.22
CA HIS A 393 -29.30 -15.73 9.91
C HIS A 393 -29.95 -14.36 9.74
N THR A 394 -29.18 -13.38 9.29
CA THR A 394 -29.61 -11.98 9.14
C THR A 394 -29.47 -11.51 7.70
N ALA A 395 -28.29 -11.70 7.11
CA ALA A 395 -28.03 -11.33 5.73
C ALA A 395 -27.05 -12.32 5.10
N HIS A 396 -27.10 -12.44 3.77
CA HIS A 396 -26.07 -13.12 3.01
C HIS A 396 -25.95 -12.51 1.62
N LEU A 397 -24.81 -12.70 0.98
CA LEU A 397 -24.58 -12.38 -0.41
C LEU A 397 -23.77 -13.52 -1.02
N LEU A 398 -24.40 -14.25 -1.95
CA LEU A 398 -23.71 -15.23 -2.79
C LEU A 398 -22.95 -14.49 -3.90
N ASN A 399 -21.80 -15.01 -4.31
CA ASN A 399 -20.89 -14.35 -5.26
C ASN A 399 -20.54 -12.93 -4.81
N ALA A 400 -20.20 -12.76 -3.54
CA ALA A 400 -19.95 -11.48 -2.89
C ALA A 400 -18.73 -10.73 -3.46
N GLY A 401 -17.81 -11.44 -4.11
CA GLY A 401 -16.64 -10.86 -4.75
C GLY A 401 -15.44 -11.82 -4.70
N GLY A 402 -14.26 -11.24 -4.80
CA GLY A 402 -13.00 -11.98 -4.90
C GLY A 402 -12.80 -12.48 -6.32
N GLY A 403 -12.45 -13.74 -6.44
CA GLY A 403 -12.12 -14.40 -7.68
C GLY A 403 -10.63 -14.34 -8.00
N GLY A 404 -10.20 -15.36 -8.73
CA GLY A 404 -8.85 -15.53 -9.20
C GLY A 404 -8.80 -16.60 -10.27
N MET A 405 -7.69 -16.63 -10.99
CA MET A 405 -7.54 -17.54 -12.12
C MET A 405 -7.48 -19.00 -11.66
N TYR A 406 -7.81 -19.92 -12.57
CA TYR A 406 -7.80 -21.37 -12.34
C TYR A 406 -8.74 -21.79 -11.21
N GLY A 407 -9.91 -21.15 -11.16
CA GLY A 407 -10.93 -21.49 -10.17
C GLY A 407 -10.66 -20.99 -8.75
N SER A 408 -9.65 -20.13 -8.54
CA SER A 408 -9.37 -19.55 -7.22
C SER A 408 -10.48 -18.57 -6.79
N SER A 409 -10.85 -18.61 -5.51
CA SER A 409 -11.98 -17.85 -4.99
C SER A 409 -11.69 -16.42 -4.56
N GLY A 410 -10.41 -16.07 -4.36
CA GLY A 410 -10.06 -14.96 -3.47
C GLY A 410 -10.34 -15.32 -1.99
N TYR A 411 -10.37 -14.32 -1.11
CA TYR A 411 -10.52 -14.53 0.34
C TYR A 411 -11.10 -13.30 1.05
N PHE A 412 -11.71 -13.53 2.23
CA PHE A 412 -12.05 -12.46 3.16
C PHE A 412 -10.76 -11.87 3.73
N SER A 413 -10.60 -10.55 3.61
CA SER A 413 -9.36 -9.85 3.94
C SER A 413 -9.47 -9.09 5.26
N ASP A 414 -10.50 -8.26 5.44
CA ASP A 414 -10.63 -7.41 6.64
C ASP A 414 -12.06 -6.88 6.87
N LEU A 415 -12.30 -6.36 8.08
CA LEU A 415 -13.45 -5.53 8.44
C LEU A 415 -13.01 -4.07 8.69
N VAL A 416 -13.59 -3.13 7.95
CA VAL A 416 -13.29 -1.69 8.05
C VAL A 416 -14.53 -0.90 8.44
N LYS A 417 -14.38 0.30 9.01
CA LYS A 417 -15.51 1.23 9.15
C LYS A 417 -15.74 2.00 7.84
N LEU A 418 -16.97 1.98 7.34
CA LEU A 418 -17.42 2.84 6.24
C LEU A 418 -18.15 4.10 6.74
N GLY A 419 -18.53 4.11 8.02
CA GLY A 419 -19.25 5.20 8.68
C GLY A 419 -19.64 4.81 10.10
N SER A 420 -20.35 5.69 10.80
CA SER A 420 -20.81 5.44 12.19
C SER A 420 -21.73 4.22 12.30
N HIS A 421 -22.54 3.96 11.27
CA HIS A 421 -23.54 2.88 11.22
C HIS A 421 -23.31 1.93 10.02
N SER A 422 -22.07 1.84 9.54
CA SER A 422 -21.73 0.99 8.40
C SER A 422 -20.37 0.31 8.57
N THR A 423 -20.39 -1.01 8.47
CA THR A 423 -19.21 -1.87 8.50
C THR A 423 -18.90 -2.34 7.07
N GLY A 424 -17.67 -2.11 6.62
CA GLY A 424 -17.14 -2.61 5.37
C GLY A 424 -16.58 -4.02 5.53
N ILE A 425 -16.88 -4.90 4.59
CA ILE A 425 -16.34 -6.26 4.50
C ILE A 425 -15.46 -6.30 3.24
N VAL A 426 -14.17 -6.49 3.41
CA VAL A 426 -13.19 -6.48 2.32
C VAL A 426 -12.95 -7.91 1.84
N ILE A 427 -13.16 -8.15 0.55
CA ILE A 427 -12.88 -9.42 -0.12
C ILE A 427 -11.81 -9.16 -1.17
N SER A 428 -10.67 -9.84 -1.07
CA SER A 428 -9.56 -9.66 -1.99
C SER A 428 -9.54 -10.77 -3.03
N GLY A 429 -9.35 -10.39 -4.29
CA GLY A 429 -9.17 -11.28 -5.43
C GLY A 429 -7.88 -10.98 -6.18
N GLY A 430 -7.48 -11.88 -7.08
CA GLY A 430 -6.30 -11.66 -7.90
C GLY A 430 -6.00 -12.73 -8.94
N ILE A 431 -5.30 -12.33 -9.99
CA ILE A 431 -4.92 -13.14 -11.14
C ILE A 431 -3.43 -12.90 -11.44
N THR A 432 -2.67 -13.99 -11.50
CA THR A 432 -1.27 -13.97 -11.96
C THR A 432 -1.10 -14.91 -13.15
N HIS A 433 -1.01 -14.39 -14.37
CA HIS A 433 -0.94 -15.17 -15.60
C HIS A 433 0.02 -14.59 -16.64
N MET A 434 0.96 -15.40 -17.13
CA MET A 434 1.79 -15.07 -18.32
C MET A 434 2.41 -13.66 -18.26
N GLY A 435 2.88 -13.25 -17.07
CA GLY A 435 3.46 -11.94 -16.83
C GLY A 435 2.47 -10.87 -16.33
N SER A 436 1.16 -11.09 -16.43
CA SER A 436 0.13 -10.25 -15.82
C SER A 436 -0.03 -10.58 -14.34
N ASN A 437 -0.08 -9.54 -13.50
CA ASN A 437 -0.38 -9.59 -12.07
C ASN A 437 -1.44 -8.54 -11.76
N VAL A 438 -2.65 -8.98 -11.45
CA VAL A 438 -3.80 -8.11 -11.19
C VAL A 438 -4.41 -8.48 -9.86
N PHE A 439 -4.52 -7.53 -8.92
CA PHE A 439 -5.13 -7.74 -7.61
C PHE A 439 -6.17 -6.64 -7.34
N TRP A 440 -7.28 -7.00 -6.72
CA TRP A 440 -8.37 -6.07 -6.43
C TRP A 440 -9.04 -6.39 -5.09
N ASP A 441 -9.74 -5.40 -4.56
CA ASP A 441 -10.62 -5.56 -3.42
C ASP A 441 -12.06 -5.24 -3.84
N ASP A 442 -12.97 -6.15 -3.50
CA ASP A 442 -14.41 -5.94 -3.53
C ASP A 442 -14.87 -5.68 -2.10
N VAL A 443 -15.48 -4.51 -1.87
CA VAL A 443 -15.93 -4.08 -0.54
C VAL A 443 -17.45 -4.07 -0.47
N LEU A 444 -18.00 -4.80 0.49
CA LEU A 444 -19.42 -4.75 0.82
C LEU A 444 -19.66 -3.80 1.99
N ALA A 445 -20.81 -3.13 2.00
CA ALA A 445 -21.33 -2.41 3.16
C ALA A 445 -22.38 -3.28 3.89
N PHE A 446 -22.15 -3.49 5.18
CA PHE A 446 -23.12 -4.01 6.13
C PHE A 446 -23.68 -2.86 6.97
N SER A 447 -24.99 -2.64 6.87
CA SER A 447 -25.72 -1.62 7.63
C SER A 447 -27.19 -1.99 7.70
N ASN A 448 -27.85 -1.70 8.83
CA ASN A 448 -29.27 -2.01 9.03
C ASN A 448 -29.63 -3.46 8.69
N ASP A 449 -28.80 -4.40 9.16
CA ASP A 449 -28.98 -5.85 8.94
C ASP A 449 -29.03 -6.26 7.45
N LYS A 450 -28.43 -5.46 6.55
CA LYS A 450 -28.36 -5.72 5.10
C LYS A 450 -26.95 -5.62 4.57
N LEU A 451 -26.66 -6.44 3.55
CA LEU A 451 -25.45 -6.36 2.73
C LEU A 451 -25.75 -5.65 1.42
N SER A 452 -24.80 -4.83 0.97
CA SER A 452 -24.82 -4.17 -0.33
C SER A 452 -23.39 -4.00 -0.84
N SER A 453 -23.19 -3.89 -2.16
CA SER A 453 -21.87 -3.55 -2.69
C SER A 453 -21.55 -2.08 -2.38
N ALA A 454 -20.38 -1.80 -1.83
CA ALA A 454 -19.91 -0.44 -1.57
C ALA A 454 -19.05 0.07 -2.73
N PHE A 455 -18.02 -0.69 -3.11
CA PHE A 455 -17.15 -0.43 -4.26
C PHE A 455 -16.27 -1.64 -4.60
N SER A 456 -15.64 -1.59 -5.78
CA SER A 456 -14.54 -2.46 -6.18
C SER A 456 -13.38 -1.58 -6.65
N LEU A 457 -12.15 -1.97 -6.31
CA LEU A 457 -10.94 -1.22 -6.65
C LEU A 457 -9.76 -2.15 -6.96
N VAL A 458 -9.09 -1.89 -8.07
CA VAL A 458 -7.86 -2.58 -8.49
C VAL A 458 -6.68 -1.97 -7.75
N ARG A 459 -6.07 -2.77 -6.88
CA ARG A 459 -4.89 -2.39 -6.10
C ARG A 459 -3.63 -2.47 -6.95
N ASP A 460 -3.52 -3.51 -7.74
CA ASP A 460 -2.33 -3.80 -8.51
C ASP A 460 -2.76 -4.25 -9.90
N ASN A 461 -2.14 -3.70 -10.94
CA ASN A 461 -2.29 -4.18 -12.30
C ASN A 461 -0.96 -3.96 -13.02
N ALA A 462 -0.17 -5.01 -13.11
CA ALA A 462 1.13 -4.99 -13.77
C ALA A 462 1.18 -6.05 -14.87
N TYR A 463 1.86 -5.73 -15.97
CA TYR A 463 2.21 -6.68 -17.01
C TYR A 463 3.71 -6.62 -17.26
N ASP A 464 4.39 -7.74 -17.02
CA ASP A 464 5.81 -7.94 -17.28
C ASP A 464 6.01 -8.95 -18.41
N ASN A 465 7.07 -8.79 -19.19
CA ASN A 465 7.48 -9.76 -20.19
C ASN A 465 9.01 -9.88 -20.22
N GLY A 466 9.58 -10.67 -21.14
CA GLY A 466 11.03 -10.82 -21.24
C GLY A 466 11.82 -9.53 -21.50
N ALA A 467 11.17 -8.39 -21.74
CA ALA A 467 11.76 -7.06 -21.87
C ALA A 467 11.45 -6.13 -20.66
N GLY A 468 10.90 -6.66 -19.58
CA GLY A 468 10.56 -5.95 -18.34
C GLY A 468 9.10 -5.49 -18.27
N THR A 469 8.79 -4.69 -17.24
CA THR A 469 7.43 -4.19 -16.97
C THR A 469 6.95 -3.24 -18.07
N GLN A 470 5.87 -3.61 -18.75
CA GLN A 470 5.29 -2.87 -19.88
C GLN A 470 4.19 -1.90 -19.45
N HIS A 471 3.41 -2.30 -18.44
CA HIS A 471 2.37 -1.51 -17.81
C HIS A 471 2.39 -1.80 -16.32
N CYS A 472 2.15 -0.78 -15.51
CA CYS A 472 1.85 -0.98 -14.12
C CYS A 472 0.96 0.15 -13.57
N SER A 473 0.03 -0.24 -12.70
CA SER A 473 -0.79 0.62 -11.85
C SER A 473 -0.74 0.05 -10.43
N TYR A 474 -0.45 0.92 -9.47
CA TYR A 474 -0.39 0.59 -8.05
C TYR A 474 -1.26 1.58 -7.26
N ASN A 475 -2.21 1.06 -6.50
CA ASN A 475 -3.21 1.83 -5.77
C ASN A 475 -3.41 1.26 -4.37
N ARG A 476 -3.37 2.14 -3.39
CA ARG A 476 -3.81 1.88 -2.02
C ARG A 476 -5.10 2.61 -1.74
N TRP A 477 -5.87 2.14 -0.77
CA TRP A 477 -7.05 2.84 -0.34
C TRP A 477 -7.24 2.77 1.17
N GLN A 478 -7.91 3.79 1.73
CA GLN A 478 -8.29 3.84 3.14
C GLN A 478 -9.58 4.64 3.32
N MET A 479 -10.30 4.37 4.41
CA MET A 479 -11.47 5.15 4.81
C MET A 479 -11.06 6.28 5.75
N GLN A 480 -11.43 7.50 5.40
CA GLN A 480 -11.11 8.70 6.17
C GLN A 480 -12.38 9.25 6.85
N PRO A 481 -12.44 9.27 8.20
CA PRO A 481 -13.55 9.92 8.91
C PRO A 481 -13.55 11.43 8.62
N VAL A 482 -14.75 12.00 8.57
CA VAL A 482 -14.94 13.45 8.39
C VAL A 482 -15.85 13.94 9.48
N ALA A 483 -15.42 15.00 10.17
CA ALA A 483 -16.21 15.61 11.22
C ALA A 483 -17.59 15.97 10.69
N GLN A 484 -18.64 15.57 11.43
CA GLN A 484 -20.04 15.83 11.11
C GLN A 484 -20.61 15.08 9.88
N GLU A 485 -19.86 14.16 9.26
CA GLU A 485 -20.38 13.23 8.24
C GLU A 485 -20.54 11.84 8.86
N GLU A 486 -21.69 11.20 8.64
CA GLU A 486 -21.95 9.83 9.10
C GLU A 486 -21.11 8.81 8.33
N ASN A 487 -20.98 9.01 7.02
CA ASN A 487 -20.22 8.15 6.12
C ASN A 487 -18.80 8.70 5.96
N TYR A 488 -17.83 7.80 5.94
CA TYR A 488 -16.44 8.15 5.72
C TYR A 488 -16.19 8.44 4.24
N ARG A 489 -15.09 9.12 3.94
CA ARG A 489 -14.64 9.32 2.56
C ARG A 489 -13.66 8.23 2.20
N LEU A 490 -13.80 7.66 1.00
CA LEU A 490 -12.80 6.76 0.46
C LEU A 490 -11.63 7.60 -0.08
N VAL A 491 -10.42 7.32 0.40
CA VAL A 491 -9.18 7.92 -0.08
C VAL A 491 -8.43 6.88 -0.87
N ILE A 492 -8.16 7.16 -2.14
CA ILE A 492 -7.37 6.32 -3.03
C ILE A 492 -6.03 7.01 -3.25
N ILE A 493 -4.94 6.29 -3.06
CA ILE A 493 -3.57 6.77 -3.23
C ILE A 493 -2.94 5.97 -4.37
N ALA A 494 -2.74 6.62 -5.52
CA ALA A 494 -1.98 6.04 -6.62
C ALA A 494 -0.48 6.21 -6.35
N GLY A 495 0.27 5.13 -6.47
CA GLY A 495 1.71 5.09 -6.24
C GLY A 495 2.51 4.86 -7.53
N SER A 496 3.83 5.08 -7.44
CA SER A 496 4.75 4.66 -8.49
C SER A 496 4.86 3.14 -8.52
N CYS A 497 5.10 2.59 -9.70
CA CYS A 497 5.45 1.18 -9.87
C CYS A 497 6.96 0.88 -9.74
N LEU A 498 7.74 1.89 -9.37
CA LEU A 498 9.16 1.75 -9.07
C LEU A 498 9.33 1.39 -7.59
N ASN A 499 10.52 0.89 -7.24
CA ASN A 499 10.86 0.47 -5.88
C ASN A 499 10.40 1.49 -4.82
N GLY A 500 9.73 0.99 -3.77
CA GLY A 500 9.26 1.81 -2.65
C GLY A 500 7.84 2.38 -2.80
N ASN A 501 7.14 2.15 -3.92
CA ASN A 501 5.74 2.51 -4.13
C ASN A 501 5.42 3.96 -3.73
N LEU A 502 6.22 4.91 -4.24
CA LEU A 502 6.11 6.33 -3.87
C LEU A 502 4.67 6.82 -4.05
N PRO A 503 4.01 7.36 -3.01
CA PRO A 503 2.67 7.94 -3.16
C PRO A 503 2.70 9.18 -4.05
N LEU A 504 1.97 9.15 -5.17
CA LEU A 504 2.00 10.21 -6.19
C LEU A 504 0.74 11.08 -6.19
N GLU A 505 -0.44 10.46 -6.14
CA GLU A 505 -1.71 11.14 -6.31
C GLU A 505 -2.72 10.67 -5.26
N LYS A 506 -3.33 11.63 -4.57
CA LYS A 506 -4.45 11.40 -3.64
C LYS A 506 -5.77 11.74 -4.32
N THR A 507 -6.66 10.76 -4.47
CA THR A 507 -8.04 10.94 -4.91
C THR A 507 -9.00 10.74 -3.73
N ILE A 508 -9.92 11.68 -3.51
CA ILE A 508 -10.94 11.59 -2.47
C ILE A 508 -12.29 11.31 -3.14
N VAL A 509 -12.91 10.18 -2.80
CA VAL A 509 -14.22 9.74 -3.30
C VAL A 509 -15.24 9.83 -2.15
N PRO A 510 -16.13 10.83 -2.16
CA PRO A 510 -17.17 10.94 -1.14
C PRO A 510 -18.26 9.87 -1.34
N PHE A 511 -18.90 9.46 -0.24
CA PHE A 511 -20.12 8.66 -0.30
C PHE A 511 -21.29 9.53 -0.79
N LYS A 512 -21.89 9.16 -1.92
CA LYS A 512 -23.00 9.94 -2.52
C LYS A 512 -23.99 9.02 -3.20
N ASN A 513 -25.28 9.25 -2.97
CA ASN A 513 -26.37 8.46 -3.54
C ASN A 513 -26.29 6.96 -3.21
N GLY A 514 -25.84 6.62 -2.00
CA GLY A 514 -25.78 5.23 -1.53
C GLY A 514 -24.55 4.43 -1.98
N ALA A 515 -23.57 5.04 -2.66
CA ALA A 515 -22.37 4.35 -3.13
C ALA A 515 -21.12 5.25 -3.16
N TYR A 516 -19.95 4.62 -3.30
CA TYR A 516 -18.70 5.27 -3.64
C TYR A 516 -18.50 5.19 -5.16
N ASN A 517 -18.53 6.34 -5.84
CA ASN A 517 -18.36 6.40 -7.30
C ASN A 517 -16.88 6.37 -7.66
N ILE A 518 -16.32 5.16 -7.77
CA ILE A 518 -14.91 4.96 -8.09
C ILE A 518 -14.62 5.44 -9.53
N PRO A 519 -13.59 6.27 -9.76
CA PRO A 519 -13.13 6.61 -11.10
C PRO A 519 -12.69 5.37 -11.90
N ASP A 520 -13.00 5.32 -13.19
CA ASP A 520 -12.78 4.11 -14.01
C ASP A 520 -11.31 3.68 -14.10
N LYS A 521 -10.36 4.62 -13.98
CA LYS A 521 -8.91 4.33 -13.92
C LYS A 521 -8.51 3.39 -12.77
N PHE A 522 -9.33 3.27 -11.73
CA PHE A 522 -9.10 2.39 -10.58
C PHE A 522 -9.92 1.10 -10.63
N LYS A 523 -10.70 0.88 -11.68
CA LYS A 523 -11.50 -0.35 -11.87
C LYS A 523 -10.91 -1.28 -12.93
N ASP A 524 -9.98 -0.78 -13.72
CA ASP A 524 -9.44 -1.50 -14.87
C ASP A 524 -8.57 -2.68 -14.42
N ARG A 525 -9.12 -3.89 -14.57
CA ARG A 525 -8.42 -5.15 -14.29
C ARG A 525 -7.47 -5.54 -15.43
N GLY A 526 -7.50 -4.85 -16.58
CA GLY A 526 -6.60 -5.11 -17.71
C GLY A 526 -6.76 -6.49 -18.35
N ILE A 527 -7.90 -7.16 -18.11
CA ILE A 527 -8.23 -8.52 -18.56
C ILE A 527 -9.45 -8.46 -19.46
#